data_AF-A0A2W4KGU6-F1
#
_entry.id   AF-A0A2W4KGU6-F1
#
_cell.length_a   1.000
_cell.length_b   1.000
_cell.length_c   1.000
_cell.angle_alpha   90.00
_cell.angle_beta   90.00
_cell.angle_gamma   90.00
#
_symmetry.space_group_name_H-M   'P 1'
#
loop_
_entity.id
_entity.type
_entity.pdbx_description
1 polymer ?
#
loop_
_entity_poly.entity_id
_entity_poly.type
_entity_poly.pdbx_seq_one_letter_code
_entity_poly.pdbx_strand_id
1 'polypeptide(L)'
;MFTPQSGGVELELKSYSFSLEKEATFRLEGLTVNINENGDIWGARYDTGEVVRHNSNYTMAKGLNSTLWLGDKKGMWHPLD
;
A
#
# COMPACT_ATOMS: atom_id res chain seq x y z
N MET A 1 22.49 24.90 28.42
CA MET A 1 21.60 23.73 28.54
C MET A 1 20.85 23.61 27.22
N PHE A 2 21.08 22.56 26.46
CA PHE A 2 20.39 22.32 25.19
C PHE A 2 19.27 21.30 25.45
N THR A 3 18.03 21.72 25.32
CA THR A 3 16.88 20.81 25.27
C THR A 3 16.84 20.15 23.89
N PRO A 4 16.80 18.81 23.79
CA PRO A 4 16.56 18.16 22.51
C PRO A 4 15.10 18.42 22.10
N GLN A 5 14.90 19.15 21.00
CA GLN A 5 13.61 19.15 20.30
C GLN A 5 13.40 17.72 19.79
N SER A 6 12.49 16.97 20.43
CA SER A 6 11.90 15.78 19.82
C SER A 6 11.08 16.26 18.63
N GLY A 7 11.74 16.41 17.48
CA GLY A 7 11.09 16.46 16.18
C GLY A 7 10.47 15.09 15.92
N GLY A 8 9.30 14.85 16.51
CA GLY A 8 8.44 13.75 16.11
C GLY A 8 8.07 14.00 14.66
N VAL A 9 8.69 13.26 13.74
CA VAL A 9 8.19 13.15 12.38
C VAL A 9 6.91 12.33 12.52
N GLU A 10 5.79 13.03 12.67
CA GLU A 10 4.47 12.43 12.54
C GLU A 10 4.39 11.93 11.10
N LEU A 11 4.63 10.63 10.93
CA LEU A 11 4.41 9.95 9.66
C LEU A 11 2.90 10.01 9.41
N GLU A 12 2.44 11.03 8.70
CA GLU A 12 1.07 11.10 8.21
C GLU A 12 0.81 9.87 7.34
N LEU A 13 0.19 8.87 7.94
CA LEU A 13 -0.27 7.65 7.30
C LEU A 13 -1.42 8.01 6.33
N LYS A 14 -1.07 8.35 5.10
CA LYS A 14 -2.04 8.71 4.06
C LYS A 14 -2.62 7.44 3.43
N SER A 15 -3.93 7.26 3.54
CA SER A 15 -4.67 6.29 2.73
C SER A 15 -4.67 6.73 1.27
N TYR A 16 -4.43 5.79 0.36
CA TYR A 16 -4.49 6.05 -1.08
C TYR A 16 -5.77 5.45 -1.66
N SER A 17 -6.52 6.27 -2.40
CA SER A 17 -7.72 5.85 -3.14
C SER A 17 -7.48 6.04 -4.64
N PHE A 18 -7.75 4.99 -5.41
CA PHE A 18 -7.59 4.99 -6.86
C PHE A 18 -8.91 4.55 -7.49
N SER A 19 -9.59 5.47 -8.16
CA SER A 19 -10.73 5.16 -9.04
C SER A 19 -10.25 5.29 -10.47
N LEU A 20 -10.34 4.22 -11.26
CA LEU A 20 -9.80 4.17 -12.62
C LEU A 20 -10.89 3.73 -13.60
N GLU A 21 -10.85 4.29 -14.81
CA GLU A 21 -11.74 3.92 -15.93
C GLU A 21 -11.23 2.68 -16.70
N LYS A 22 -10.02 2.19 -16.39
CA LYS A 22 -9.32 1.05 -17.02
C LYS A 22 -8.39 0.36 -16.02
N GLU A 23 -7.93 -0.85 -16.31
CA GLU A 23 -6.87 -1.51 -15.53
C GLU A 23 -5.67 -0.59 -15.37
N ALA A 24 -5.10 -0.54 -14.16
CA ALA A 24 -3.91 0.24 -13.92
C ALA A 24 -2.95 -0.43 -12.95
N THR A 25 -1.70 -0.02 -13.10
CA THR A 25 -0.60 -0.41 -12.22
C THR A 25 -0.10 0.83 -11.50
N PHE A 26 0.04 0.76 -10.17
CA PHE A 26 0.69 1.82 -9.40
C PHE A 26 1.76 1.25 -8.48
N ARG A 27 2.64 2.16 -8.03
CA ARG A 27 3.68 1.85 -7.07
C ARG A 27 3.29 2.34 -5.68
N LEU A 28 3.44 1.47 -4.69
CA LEU A 28 3.22 1.75 -3.28
C LEU A 28 4.40 1.18 -2.51
N GLU A 29 5.27 2.01 -1.92
CA GLU A 29 6.30 1.54 -0.96
C GLU A 29 7.09 0.29 -1.44
N GLY A 30 7.65 0.32 -2.66
CA GLY A 30 8.41 -0.81 -3.23
C GLY A 30 7.55 -2.00 -3.73
N LEU A 31 6.23 -1.81 -3.79
CA LEU A 31 5.24 -2.75 -4.30
C LEU A 31 4.66 -2.23 -5.61
N THR A 32 4.59 -3.09 -6.62
CA THR A 32 3.81 -2.87 -7.83
C THR A 32 2.45 -3.53 -7.67
N VAL A 33 1.38 -2.73 -7.63
CA VAL A 33 -0.01 -3.18 -7.46
C VAL A 33 -0.74 -3.05 -8.79
N ASN A 34 -1.46 -4.10 -9.17
CA ASN A 34 -2.31 -4.14 -10.36
C ASN A 34 -3.77 -4.22 -9.94
N ILE A 35 -4.56 -3.32 -10.52
CA ILE A 35 -5.99 -3.20 -10.29
C ILE A 35 -6.73 -3.42 -11.61
N ASN A 36 -7.86 -4.11 -11.54
CA ASN A 36 -8.73 -4.38 -12.69
C ASN A 36 -9.67 -3.19 -12.96
N GLU A 37 -10.49 -3.27 -14.01
CA GLU A 37 -11.45 -2.20 -14.36
C GLU A 37 -12.55 -1.97 -13.28
N ASN A 38 -12.77 -2.93 -12.38
CA ASN A 38 -13.73 -2.83 -11.28
C ASN A 38 -13.14 -2.17 -10.02
N GLY A 39 -11.83 -1.86 -10.03
CA GLY A 39 -11.12 -1.35 -8.85
C GLY A 39 -10.62 -2.45 -7.92
N ASP A 40 -10.79 -3.74 -8.25
CA ASP A 40 -10.28 -4.84 -7.44
C ASP A 40 -8.79 -5.05 -7.70
N ILE A 41 -8.04 -5.30 -6.63
CA ILE A 41 -6.66 -5.76 -6.73
C ILE A 41 -6.67 -7.18 -7.27
N TRP A 42 -5.95 -7.48 -8.34
CA TRP A 42 -5.80 -8.85 -8.83
C TRP A 42 -4.37 -9.38 -8.70
N GLY A 43 -3.41 -8.49 -8.46
CA GLY A 43 -2.04 -8.88 -8.22
C GLY A 43 -1.20 -7.77 -7.59
N ALA A 44 -0.34 -8.14 -6.66
CA ALA A 44 0.67 -7.26 -6.12
C ALA A 44 2.01 -8.00 -6.03
N ARG A 45 3.11 -7.30 -6.31
CA ARG A 45 4.45 -7.87 -6.37
C ARG A 45 5.49 -6.87 -5.89
N TYR A 46 6.43 -7.31 -5.07
CA TYR A 46 7.57 -6.50 -4.66
C TYR A 46 8.54 -6.28 -5.82
N ASP A 47 9.34 -5.22 -5.75
CA ASP A 47 10.40 -4.96 -6.72
C ASP A 47 11.47 -6.09 -6.75
N THR A 48 11.58 -6.87 -5.67
CA THR A 48 12.40 -8.09 -5.59
C THR A 48 11.89 -9.23 -6.48
N GLY A 49 10.67 -9.13 -6.99
CA GLY A 49 9.98 -10.16 -7.76
C GLY A 49 9.07 -11.06 -6.92
N GLU A 50 9.10 -10.94 -5.59
CA GLU A 50 8.23 -11.71 -4.69
C GLU A 50 6.75 -11.34 -4.89
N VAL A 51 5.90 -12.35 -5.05
CA VAL A 51 4.46 -12.16 -5.26
C VAL A 51 3.75 -12.05 -3.93
N VAL A 52 2.93 -11.02 -3.78
CA VAL A 52 2.05 -10.86 -2.63
C VAL A 52 0.81 -11.69 -2.84
N ARG A 53 0.48 -12.50 -1.83
CA ARG A 53 -0.71 -13.34 -1.87
C ARG A 53 -1.96 -12.47 -1.81
N HIS A 54 -2.77 -12.56 -2.86
CA HIS A 54 -4.09 -11.94 -2.91
C HIS A 54 -5.15 -12.93 -2.38
N ASN A 55 -6.00 -12.47 -1.46
CA ASN A 55 -7.21 -13.17 -1.03
C ASN A 55 -8.42 -12.44 -1.63
N SER A 56 -9.53 -13.14 -1.89
CA SER A 56 -10.71 -12.58 -2.56
C SER A 56 -11.30 -11.33 -1.90
N ASN A 57 -10.93 -11.02 -0.65
CA ASN A 57 -11.40 -9.85 0.07
C ASN A 57 -10.31 -8.82 0.40
N TYR A 58 -9.03 -9.22 0.40
CA TYR A 58 -7.95 -8.35 0.83
C TYR A 58 -6.58 -8.78 0.32
N THR A 59 -5.66 -7.83 0.31
CA THR A 59 -4.23 -8.03 0.05
C THR A 59 -3.45 -7.48 1.23
N MET A 60 -2.45 -8.22 1.72
CA MET A 60 -1.57 -7.74 2.78
C MET A 60 -0.15 -7.66 2.26
N ALA A 61 0.48 -6.50 2.41
CA ALA A 61 1.89 -6.30 2.06
C ALA A 61 2.61 -5.57 3.19
N LYS A 62 3.93 -5.70 3.24
CA LYS A 62 4.80 -4.97 4.17
C LYS A 62 5.55 -3.92 3.38
N GLY A 63 5.41 -2.65 3.75
CA GLY A 63 6.11 -1.53 3.13
C GLY A 63 7.60 -1.51 3.48
N LEU A 64 8.36 -0.67 2.76
CA LEU A 64 9.81 -0.50 2.97
C LEU A 64 10.17 -0.03 4.39
N ASN A 65 9.30 0.74 5.01
CA ASN A 65 9.42 1.23 6.39
C ASN A 65 8.98 0.20 7.45
N SER A 66 8.72 -1.05 7.06
CA SER A 66 8.14 -2.10 7.90
C SER A 66 6.68 -1.92 8.34
N THR A 67 5.99 -0.85 7.92
CA THR A 67 4.54 -0.71 8.13
C THR A 67 3.80 -1.79 7.34
N LEU A 68 2.83 -2.44 7.97
CA LEU A 68 1.94 -3.37 7.28
C LEU A 68 0.86 -2.57 6.54
N TRP A 69 0.50 -2.99 5.35
CA TRP A 69 -0.54 -2.37 4.55
C TRP A 69 -1.61 -3.40 4.19
N LEU A 70 -2.87 -2.97 4.27
CA LEU A 70 -4.05 -3.71 3.86
C LEU A 70 -4.66 -3.07 2.62
N GLY A 71 -4.56 -3.75 1.48
CA GLY A 71 -5.36 -3.46 0.30
C GLY A 71 -6.74 -4.08 0.45
N ASP A 72 -7.81 -3.28 0.41
CA ASP A 72 -9.18 -3.79 0.43
C ASP A 72 -9.69 -4.20 -0.97
N LYS A 73 -10.89 -4.79 -1.02
CA LYS A 73 -11.52 -5.22 -2.28
C LYS A 73 -11.75 -4.09 -3.28
N LYS A 74 -11.77 -2.82 -2.84
CA LYS A 74 -11.98 -1.65 -3.70
C LYS A 74 -10.66 -1.01 -4.13
N GLY A 75 -9.53 -1.66 -3.86
CA GLY A 75 -8.22 -1.15 -4.24
C GLY A 75 -7.69 -0.03 -3.34
N MET A 76 -8.35 0.25 -2.22
CA MET A 76 -7.83 1.22 -1.24
C MET A 76 -6.76 0.55 -0.38
N TRP A 77 -5.67 1.27 -0.14
CA TRP A 77 -4.56 0.80 0.68
C TRP A 77 -4.54 1.55 2.01
N HIS A 78 -4.64 0.79 3.09
CA HIS A 78 -4.69 1.29 4.45
C HIS A 78 -3.46 0.82 5.23
N PRO A 79 -2.71 1.71 5.87
CA PRO A 79 -1.64 1.29 6.77
C PRO A 79 -2.24 0.67 8.05
N LEU A 80 -1.60 -0.40 8.51
CA LEU A 80 -1.83 -1.12 9.75
C LEU A 80 -0.63 -0.83 10.67
N ASP A 81 -0.57 0.39 11.18
CA ASP A 81 0.35 0.81 12.25
C ASP A 81 -0.47 1.06 13.53
#